data_AF-A0A9P0QE11-F1
#
_entry.id   AF-A0A9P0QE11-F1
#
_cell.length_a   1.000
_cell.length_b   1.000
_cell.length_c   1.000
_cell.angle_alpha   90.00
_cell.angle_beta   90.00
_cell.angle_gamma   90.00
#
_symmetry.space_group_name_H-M   'P 1'
#
loop_
_entity.id
_entity.type
_entity.pdbx_description
1 polymer ?
#
loop_
_entity_poly.entity_id
_entity_poly.type
_entity_poly.pdbx_seq_one_letter_code
_entity_poly.pdbx_strand_id
1 'polypeptide(L)'
;MNSLLGNEDYWPHCLAIYALPTFISIFVLPLLPESPKFLFVVKNQPQAALKELQVIRGVQKELLIDEIESLKIEADENRKNAGVSIGLGKVITDRSLLLPLTLVCSLQAGQQFSGINAVFYYSTDSFKAAD
;
A
#
# COMPACT_ATOMS: atom_id res chain seq x y z
N MET A 1 10.16 4.69 37.40
CA MET A 1 9.99 3.54 36.49
C MET A 1 11.22 3.48 35.60
N ASN A 2 12.04 2.45 35.78
CA ASN A 2 13.29 2.28 35.03
C ASN A 2 12.96 2.00 33.57
N SER A 3 13.37 2.91 32.67
CA SER A 3 13.24 2.76 31.22
C SER A 3 14.03 1.54 30.76
N LEU A 4 13.37 0.38 30.66
CA LEU A 4 14.01 -0.93 30.42
C LEU A 4 14.79 -1.01 29.09
N LEU A 5 14.50 -0.09 28.16
CA LEU A 5 14.96 -0.12 26.77
C LEU A 5 15.26 1.29 26.21
N GLY A 6 14.78 2.35 26.87
CA GLY A 6 15.01 3.76 26.52
C GLY A 6 16.11 4.40 27.38
N ASN A 7 17.27 3.76 27.45
CA ASN A 7 18.48 4.28 28.10
C ASN A 7 19.57 4.50 27.04
N GLU A 8 20.58 5.33 27.31
CA GLU A 8 21.64 5.69 26.34
C GLU A 8 22.35 4.46 25.73
N ASP A 9 22.43 3.36 26.47
CA ASP A 9 23.07 2.13 26.02
C ASP A 9 22.16 1.21 25.17
N TYR A 10 20.81 1.31 25.34
CA TYR A 10 19.86 0.32 24.79
C TYR A 10 18.94 0.85 23.68
N TRP A 11 18.96 2.14 23.37
CA TRP A 11 18.19 2.69 22.24
C TRP A 11 18.50 2.05 20.87
N PRO A 12 19.75 1.60 20.55
CA PRO A 12 20.01 0.93 19.28
C PRO A 12 19.33 -0.45 19.23
N HIS A 13 19.23 -1.14 20.37
CA HIS A 13 18.53 -2.42 20.47
C HIS A 13 17.02 -2.27 20.25
N CYS A 14 16.41 -1.16 20.69
CA CYS A 14 15.01 -0.84 20.35
C CYS A 14 14.79 -0.76 18.85
N LEU A 15 15.67 -0.06 18.14
CA LEU A 15 15.57 0.06 16.68
C LEU A 15 15.84 -1.28 15.99
N ALA A 16 16.78 -2.08 16.53
CA ALA A 16 17.09 -3.41 15.99
C ALA A 16 15.91 -4.38 16.05
N ILE A 17 14.94 -4.20 16.97
CA ILE A 17 13.71 -5.01 17.01
C ILE A 17 12.91 -4.87 15.71
N TYR A 18 12.98 -3.72 15.01
CA TYR A 18 12.34 -3.57 13.69
C TYR A 18 12.87 -4.56 12.65
N ALA A 19 14.10 -5.06 12.81
CA ALA A 19 14.64 -6.08 11.92
C ALA A 19 13.80 -7.37 11.96
N LEU A 20 13.19 -7.72 13.10
CA LEU A 20 12.39 -8.95 13.23
C LEU A 20 11.19 -9.00 12.26
N PRO A 21 10.25 -8.03 12.25
CA PRO A 21 9.17 -8.03 11.26
C PRO A 21 9.69 -7.85 9.83
N THR A 22 10.82 -7.16 9.61
CA THR A 22 11.44 -7.08 8.27
C THR A 22 11.88 -8.45 7.76
N PHE A 23 12.60 -9.23 8.59
CA PHE A 23 13.00 -10.59 8.23
C PHE A 23 11.79 -11.48 7.96
N ILE A 24 10.77 -11.43 8.82
CA ILE A 24 9.51 -12.17 8.61
C ILE A 24 8.89 -11.78 7.26
N SER A 25 8.83 -10.48 6.95
CA SER A 25 8.27 -9.98 5.69
C SER A 25 9.02 -10.50 4.47
N ILE A 26 10.36 -10.59 4.53
CA ILE A 26 11.19 -11.13 3.44
C ILE A 26 10.85 -12.60 3.16
N PHE A 27 10.58 -13.40 4.19
CA PHE A 27 10.21 -14.81 4.01
C PHE A 27 8.74 -15.00 3.60
N VAL A 28 7.85 -14.10 4.02
CA VAL A 28 6.41 -14.16 3.69
C VAL A 28 6.12 -13.65 2.28
N LEU A 29 6.81 -12.61 1.81
CA LEU A 29 6.57 -12.00 0.50
C LEU A 29 6.62 -13.01 -0.68
N PRO A 30 7.59 -13.94 -0.77
CA PRO A 30 7.62 -14.96 -1.82
C PRO A 30 6.47 -15.98 -1.76
N LEU A 31 5.81 -16.13 -0.60
CA LEU A 31 4.67 -17.02 -0.43
C LEU A 31 3.34 -16.36 -0.83
N LEU A 32 3.31 -15.03 -0.90
CA LEU A 32 2.10 -14.30 -1.27
C LEU A 32 1.85 -14.42 -2.78
N PRO A 33 0.60 -14.67 -3.19
CA PRO A 33 0.26 -14.70 -4.60
C PRO A 33 0.54 -13.32 -5.23
N GLU A 34 1.14 -13.33 -6.41
CA GLU A 34 1.34 -12.12 -7.19
C GLU A 34 -0.04 -11.52 -7.55
N SER A 35 -0.15 -10.20 -7.59
CA SER A 35 -1.40 -9.52 -7.97
C SER A 35 -1.93 -10.03 -9.32
N PRO A 36 -3.15 -10.63 -9.38
CA PRO A 36 -3.74 -11.12 -10.62
C PRO A 36 -3.85 -10.03 -11.69
N LYS A 37 -4.15 -8.80 -11.26
CA LYS A 37 -4.22 -7.62 -12.14
C LYS A 37 -2.86 -7.32 -12.78
N PHE A 38 -1.78 -7.36 -12.00
CA PHE A 38 -0.43 -7.15 -12.52
C PHE A 38 -0.04 -8.24 -13.53
N LEU A 39 -0.32 -9.52 -13.21
CA LEU A 39 -0.09 -10.64 -14.11
C LEU A 39 -0.86 -10.50 -15.44
N PHE A 40 -2.12 -10.06 -15.37
CA PHE A 40 -2.99 -9.94 -16.52
C PHE A 40 -2.65 -8.73 -17.39
N VAL A 41 -2.61 -7.53 -16.79
CA VAL A 41 -2.54 -6.25 -17.50
C VAL A 41 -1.11 -5.86 -17.87
N VAL A 42 -0.13 -6.18 -17.02
CA VAL A 42 1.27 -5.73 -17.21
C VAL A 42 2.16 -6.84 -17.76
N LYS A 43 2.11 -8.04 -17.18
CA LYS A 43 2.92 -9.19 -17.63
C LYS A 43 2.33 -9.96 -18.82
N ASN A 44 1.08 -9.64 -19.22
CA ASN A 44 0.38 -10.29 -20.33
C ASN A 44 0.27 -11.83 -20.17
N GLN A 45 0.07 -12.31 -18.94
CA GLN A 45 -0.04 -13.72 -18.58
C GLN A 45 -1.45 -14.05 -18.06
N PRO A 46 -2.47 -14.11 -18.94
CA PRO A 46 -3.86 -14.24 -18.51
C PRO A 46 -4.13 -15.57 -17.79
N GLN A 47 -3.48 -16.67 -18.19
CA GLN A 47 -3.68 -17.98 -17.55
C GLN A 47 -3.16 -18.00 -16.09
N ALA A 48 -2.01 -17.38 -15.84
CA ALA A 48 -1.44 -17.28 -14.50
C ALA A 48 -2.31 -16.38 -13.60
N ALA A 49 -2.74 -15.23 -14.13
CA ALA A 49 -3.66 -14.33 -13.44
C ALA A 49 -4.97 -15.00 -13.04
N LEU A 50 -5.55 -15.83 -13.92
CA LEU A 50 -6.78 -16.58 -13.64
C LEU A 50 -6.59 -17.58 -12.48
N LYS A 51 -5.46 -18.28 -12.48
CA LYS A 51 -5.14 -19.24 -11.41
C LYS A 51 -4.98 -18.52 -10.07
N GLU A 52 -4.24 -17.41 -10.03
CA GLU A 52 -4.07 -16.63 -8.80
C GLU A 52 -5.40 -15.99 -8.34
N LEU A 53 -6.23 -15.53 -9.27
CA LEU A 53 -7.55 -14.98 -8.94
C LEU A 53 -8.46 -16.05 -8.31
N GLN A 54 -8.44 -17.28 -8.82
CA GLN A 54 -9.16 -18.41 -8.23
C GLN A 54 -8.65 -18.75 -6.83
N VAL A 55 -7.33 -18.74 -6.62
CA VAL A 55 -6.73 -18.99 -5.30
C VAL A 55 -7.12 -17.92 -4.29
N ILE A 56 -7.04 -16.64 -4.68
CA ILE A 56 -7.35 -15.50 -3.80
C ILE A 56 -8.85 -15.45 -3.47
N ARG A 57 -9.72 -15.69 -4.44
CA ARG A 57 -11.18 -15.65 -4.24
C ARG A 57 -11.75 -16.94 -3.65
N GLY A 58 -11.05 -18.06 -3.79
CA GLY A 58 -11.50 -19.37 -3.32
C GLY A 58 -12.73 -19.91 -4.05
N VAL A 59 -13.03 -19.42 -5.26
CA VAL A 59 -14.22 -19.79 -6.05
C VAL A 59 -13.84 -20.32 -7.43
N GLN A 60 -14.77 -21.05 -8.04
CA GLN A 60 -14.59 -21.59 -9.39
C GLN A 60 -14.61 -20.50 -10.46
N LYS A 61 -14.07 -20.82 -11.64
CA LYS A 61 -13.86 -19.85 -12.74
C LYS A 61 -15.16 -19.19 -13.20
N GLU A 62 -16.24 -19.95 -13.14
CA GLU A 62 -17.56 -19.60 -13.66
C GLU A 62 -18.18 -18.43 -12.87
N LEU A 63 -17.78 -18.25 -11.61
CA LEU A 63 -18.21 -17.13 -10.77
C LEU A 63 -17.32 -15.89 -10.92
N LEU A 64 -16.23 -15.98 -11.67
CA LEU A 64 -15.25 -14.90 -11.87
C LEU A 64 -15.36 -14.25 -13.25
N ILE A 65 -16.35 -14.63 -14.06
CA ILE A 65 -16.47 -14.19 -15.46
C ILE A 65 -16.47 -12.67 -15.59
N ASP A 66 -17.27 -11.99 -14.76
CA ASP A 66 -17.38 -10.52 -14.78
C ASP A 66 -16.06 -9.84 -14.39
N GLU A 67 -15.36 -10.37 -13.37
CA GLU A 67 -14.05 -9.85 -12.94
C GLU A 67 -13.00 -10.05 -14.03
N ILE A 68 -13.02 -11.20 -14.71
CA ILE A 68 -12.14 -11.51 -15.84
C ILE A 68 -12.43 -10.60 -17.04
N GLU A 69 -13.70 -10.30 -17.31
CA GLU A 69 -14.09 -9.37 -18.37
C GLU A 69 -13.59 -7.96 -18.06
N SER A 70 -13.74 -7.50 -16.80
CA SER A 70 -13.20 -6.20 -16.39
C SER A 70 -11.68 -6.10 -16.59
N LEU A 71 -10.94 -7.16 -16.26
CA LEU A 71 -9.49 -7.23 -16.43
C LEU A 71 -9.07 -7.23 -17.91
N LYS A 72 -9.88 -7.82 -18.80
CA LYS A 72 -9.65 -7.76 -20.25
C LYS A 72 -9.84 -6.36 -20.80
N ILE A 73 -10.92 -5.68 -20.41
CA ILE A 73 -11.19 -4.30 -20.82
C ILE A 73 -10.03 -3.40 -20.39
N GLU A 74 -9.61 -3.51 -19.12
CA GLU A 74 -8.49 -2.72 -18.61
C GLU A 74 -7.16 -3.04 -19.33
N ALA A 75 -6.89 -4.32 -19.64
CA ALA A 75 -5.70 -4.71 -20.38
C ALA A 75 -5.68 -4.13 -21.80
N ASP A 76 -6.82 -4.11 -22.48
CA ASP A 76 -6.95 -3.54 -23.83
C ASP A 76 -6.81 -2.02 -23.81
N GLU A 77 -7.38 -1.33 -22.82
CA GLU A 77 -7.16 0.10 -22.60
C GLU A 77 -5.69 0.41 -22.31
N ASN A 78 -5.05 -0.38 -21.44
CA ASN A 78 -3.64 -0.19 -21.12
C ASN A 78 -2.74 -0.43 -22.35
N ARG A 79 -3.07 -1.41 -23.21
CA ARG A 79 -2.39 -1.63 -24.49
C ARG A 79 -2.58 -0.48 -25.47
N LYS A 80 -3.78 0.08 -25.57
CA LYS A 80 -4.05 1.27 -26.41
C LYS A 80 -3.25 2.48 -25.94
N ASN A 81 -3.01 2.56 -24.63
CA ASN A 81 -2.22 3.62 -23.98
C ASN A 81 -0.74 3.26 -23.79
N ALA A 82 -0.28 2.10 -24.29
CA ALA A 82 1.09 1.63 -24.11
C ALA A 82 2.08 2.58 -24.81
N GLY A 83 2.85 3.32 -24.00
CA GLY A 83 3.77 4.36 -24.47
C GLY A 83 3.41 5.77 -24.00
N VAL A 84 2.20 5.98 -23.48
CA VAL A 84 1.83 7.22 -22.79
C VAL A 84 2.22 7.08 -21.31
N SER A 85 3.48 7.38 -20.97
CA SER A 85 3.84 7.54 -19.57
C SER A 85 3.04 8.71 -18.99
N ILE A 86 2.16 8.44 -18.01
CA ILE A 86 1.49 9.51 -17.27
C ILE A 86 2.52 10.13 -16.33
N GLY A 87 3.20 11.16 -16.80
CA GLY A 87 4.09 11.94 -15.95
C GLY A 87 3.30 12.69 -14.87
N LEU A 88 3.95 13.01 -13.74
CA LEU A 88 3.35 13.78 -12.64
C LEU A 88 2.66 15.06 -13.13
N GLY A 89 3.25 15.75 -14.11
CA GLY A 89 2.68 16.95 -14.73
C GLY A 89 1.33 16.69 -15.42
N LYS A 90 1.13 15.52 -16.03
CA LYS A 90 -0.16 15.13 -16.62
C LYS A 90 -1.19 14.82 -15.53
N VAL A 91 -0.79 14.16 -14.45
CA VAL A 91 -1.70 13.86 -13.32
C VAL A 91 -2.29 15.12 -12.70
N ILE A 92 -1.47 16.16 -12.49
CA ILE A 92 -1.92 17.43 -11.89
C ILE A 92 -2.66 18.35 -12.87
N THR A 93 -2.60 18.08 -14.18
CA THR A 93 -3.27 18.89 -15.20
C THR A 93 -4.59 18.26 -15.66
N ASP A 94 -4.71 16.94 -15.55
CA ASP A 94 -5.91 16.20 -15.94
C ASP A 94 -7.08 16.48 -14.99
N ARG A 95 -8.11 17.15 -15.51
CA ARG A 95 -9.32 17.50 -14.74
C ARG A 95 -10.06 16.29 -14.17
N SER A 96 -9.93 15.12 -14.79
CA SER A 96 -10.53 13.88 -14.27
C SER A 96 -9.82 13.37 -13.01
N LEU A 97 -8.51 13.67 -12.86
CA LEU A 97 -7.69 13.23 -11.73
C LEU A 97 -7.59 14.28 -10.62
N LEU A 98 -7.87 15.56 -10.92
CA LEU A 98 -7.80 16.64 -9.94
C LEU A 98 -8.71 16.46 -8.72
N LEU A 99 -9.96 16.00 -8.93
CA LEU A 99 -10.90 15.78 -7.83
C LEU A 99 -10.43 14.62 -6.91
N PRO A 100 -10.13 13.41 -7.43
CA PRO A 100 -9.53 12.34 -6.63
C PRO A 100 -8.24 12.77 -5.92
N LEU A 101 -7.35 13.48 -6.62
CA LEU A 101 -6.08 13.96 -6.05
C LEU A 101 -6.32 14.94 -4.90
N THR A 102 -7.24 15.89 -5.06
CA THR A 102 -7.58 16.86 -4.02
C THR A 102 -8.16 16.16 -2.79
N LEU A 103 -9.02 15.16 -2.99
CA LEU A 103 -9.58 14.37 -1.88
C LEU A 103 -8.49 13.61 -1.12
N VAL A 104 -7.61 12.89 -1.82
CA VAL A 104 -6.49 12.16 -1.21
C VAL A 104 -5.55 13.11 -0.47
N CYS A 105 -5.18 14.23 -1.07
CA CYS A 105 -4.33 15.25 -0.43
C CYS A 105 -5.00 15.85 0.82
N SER A 106 -6.30 16.15 0.75
CA SER A 106 -7.05 16.71 1.88
C SER A 106 -7.17 15.70 3.03
N LEU A 107 -7.39 14.42 2.72
CA LEU A 107 -7.39 13.34 3.71
C LEU A 107 -6.02 13.21 4.38
N GLN A 108 -4.94 13.20 3.60
CA GLN A 108 -3.58 13.10 4.15
C GLN A 108 -3.22 14.32 4.99
N ALA A 109 -3.60 15.52 4.55
CA ALA A 109 -3.45 16.75 5.32
C ALA A 109 -4.22 16.65 6.64
N GLY A 110 -5.48 16.22 6.62
CA GLY A 110 -6.28 16.00 7.82
C GLY A 110 -5.62 15.03 8.80
N GLN A 111 -5.05 13.92 8.31
CA GLN A 111 -4.30 12.98 9.16
C GLN A 111 -3.08 13.64 9.82
N GLN A 112 -2.25 14.36 9.07
CA GLN A 112 -1.04 14.99 9.62
C GLN A 112 -1.36 16.17 10.54
N PHE A 113 -2.35 16.99 10.20
CA PHE A 113 -2.76 18.16 10.98
C PHE A 113 -3.69 17.83 12.16
N SER A 114 -4.17 16.59 12.28
CA SER A 114 -4.91 16.13 13.47
C SER A 114 -4.10 16.22 14.77
N GLY A 115 -2.77 16.43 14.68
CA GLY A 115 -1.88 16.49 15.82
C GLY A 115 -1.51 15.11 16.38
N ILE A 116 -1.96 14.02 15.74
CA ILE A 116 -1.71 12.66 16.21
C ILE A 116 -0.22 12.37 16.39
N ASN A 117 0.64 12.87 15.49
CA ASN A 117 2.09 12.73 15.63
C ASN A 117 2.61 13.49 16.86
N ALA A 118 2.13 14.72 17.10
CA ALA A 118 2.54 15.49 18.27
C ALA A 118 2.13 14.80 19.58
N VAL A 119 0.94 14.20 19.61
CA VAL A 119 0.48 13.37 20.74
C VAL A 119 1.38 12.15 20.90
N PHE A 120 1.68 11.42 19.83
CA PHE A 120 2.57 10.26 19.92
C PHE A 120 3.97 10.62 20.42
N TYR A 121 4.55 11.75 20.00
CA TYR A 121 5.89 12.17 20.42
C TYR A 121 5.95 12.80 21.81
N TYR A 122 4.99 13.65 22.17
CA TYR A 122 5.05 14.47 23.39
C TYR A 122 4.03 14.10 24.46
N SER A 123 3.26 13.02 24.28
CA SER A 123 2.33 12.54 25.30
C SER A 123 3.04 12.31 26.64
N THR A 124 4.20 11.66 26.62
CA THR A 124 4.96 11.37 27.85
C THR A 124 5.41 12.62 28.59
N ASP A 125 5.77 13.68 27.88
CA ASP A 125 6.22 14.94 28.49
C ASP A 125 5.02 15.76 28.97
N SER A 126 3.93 15.74 28.21
CA SER A 126 2.68 16.41 28.57
C SER A 126 2.05 15.81 29.83
N PHE A 127 2.05 14.48 29.95
CA PHE A 127 1.54 13.78 31.15
C PHE A 127 2.43 14.01 32.37
N LYS A 128 3.76 14.13 32.20
CA LYS A 128 4.69 14.43 33.30
C LYS A 128 4.64 15.89 33.77
N ALA A 129 4.30 16.83 32.89
CA ALA A 129 4.19 18.25 33.22
C ALA A 129 2.82 18.62 33.83
N ALA A 130 1.84 17.72 33.75
CA ALA A 130 0.49 17.90 34.29
C ALA A 130 0.30 17.30 35.70
N ASP A 131 1.27 16.50 36.18
CA ASP A 131 1.43 16.06 37.58
C ASP A 131 2.35 17.04 38.35
#